data_AF-A0A3M1WXW4-F1
#
_entry.id   AF-A0A3M1WXW4-F1
#
_cell.length_a   1.000
_cell.length_b   1.000
_cell.length_c   1.000
_cell.angle_alpha   90.00
_cell.angle_beta   90.00
_cell.angle_gamma   90.00
#
_symmetry.space_group_name_H-M   'P 1'
#
loop_
_entity.id
_entity.type
_entity.pdbx_description
1 polymer ?
#
loop_
_entity_poly.entity_id
_entity_poly.type
_entity_poly.pdbx_seq_one_letter_code
_entity_poly.pdbx_strand_id
1 'polypeptide(L)'
;MTETRSLRFEVKILALVVGGVFLSSLVAGGAFLVFFGRPFSTSFTDTLHTLKHLKEFLFPIVTFALLVFLLVSSLLIFLVSIFSLHRIAGPTVRIERVIEGMERGDFQESVSLRKGDELRGFARTLEEVNRKAHRDRLKLREAGERLMREMDLLRESPGDEESREKLMGILRELEEAAGAER
;
A
#
# COMPACT_ATOMS: atom_id res chain seq x y z
N MET A 1 -4.04 -10.91 11.83
CA MET A 1 -5.05 -11.39 10.84
C MET A 1 -5.11 -10.55 9.55
N THR A 2 -4.33 -9.47 9.44
CA THR A 2 -4.19 -8.61 8.24
C THR A 2 -3.08 -9.11 7.30
N GLU A 3 -1.96 -9.62 7.82
CA GLU A 3 -0.85 -10.17 7.01
C GLU A 3 -1.28 -11.32 6.09
N THR A 4 -2.16 -12.22 6.55
CA THR A 4 -2.60 -13.36 5.75
C THR A 4 -3.42 -12.96 4.52
N ARG A 5 -3.92 -11.71 4.44
CA ARG A 5 -4.69 -11.21 3.31
C ARG A 5 -3.84 -10.51 2.25
N SER A 6 -2.83 -9.71 2.62
CA SER A 6 -1.89 -9.13 1.65
C SER A 6 -1.05 -10.24 1.00
N LEU A 7 -0.60 -11.21 1.79
CA LEU A 7 0.13 -12.39 1.28
C LEU A 7 -0.70 -13.18 0.26
N ARG A 8 -2.02 -13.32 0.50
CA ARG A 8 -2.94 -13.96 -0.45
C ARG A 8 -3.14 -13.15 -1.73
N PHE A 9 -3.04 -11.84 -1.69
CA PHE A 9 -3.17 -10.99 -2.88
C PHE A 9 -1.87 -11.00 -3.70
N GLU A 10 -0.73 -10.86 -3.03
CA GLU A 10 0.60 -10.96 -3.64
C GLU A 10 0.80 -12.32 -4.30
N VAL A 11 0.46 -13.42 -3.61
CA VAL A 11 0.53 -14.77 -4.18
C VAL A 11 -0.42 -14.94 -5.36
N LYS A 12 -1.60 -14.29 -5.36
CA LYS A 12 -2.52 -14.34 -6.50
C LYS A 12 -1.99 -13.58 -7.71
N ILE A 13 -1.43 -12.38 -7.51
CA ILE A 13 -0.78 -11.62 -8.58
C ILE A 13 0.40 -12.40 -9.13
N LEU A 14 1.25 -12.92 -8.24
CA LEU A 14 2.40 -13.72 -8.64
C LEU A 14 1.97 -14.95 -9.44
N ALA A 15 0.97 -15.70 -8.96
CA ALA A 15 0.43 -16.85 -9.67
C ALA A 15 -0.19 -16.46 -11.03
N LEU A 16 -0.86 -15.31 -11.13
CA LEU A 16 -1.42 -14.81 -12.39
C LEU A 16 -0.32 -14.43 -13.39
N VAL A 17 0.72 -13.71 -12.95
CA VAL A 17 1.85 -13.31 -13.79
C VAL A 17 2.64 -14.53 -14.23
N VAL A 18 3.01 -15.40 -13.30
CA VAL A 18 3.74 -16.64 -13.60
C VAL A 18 2.91 -17.55 -14.52
N GLY A 19 1.62 -17.72 -14.24
CA GLY A 19 0.72 -18.51 -15.08
C GLY A 19 0.55 -17.93 -16.48
N GLY A 20 0.43 -16.61 -16.60
CA GLY A 20 0.32 -15.93 -17.89
C GLY A 20 1.61 -15.99 -18.71
N VAL A 21 2.78 -15.82 -18.07
CA VAL A 21 4.08 -16.02 -18.71
C VAL A 21 4.28 -17.48 -19.12
N PHE A 22 3.90 -18.42 -18.27
CA PHE A 22 3.97 -19.84 -18.59
C PHE A 22 3.07 -20.19 -19.78
N LEU A 23 1.85 -19.64 -19.83
CA LEU A 23 0.92 -19.81 -20.94
C LEU A 23 1.46 -19.19 -22.23
N SER A 24 2.03 -17.97 -22.17
CA SER A 24 2.62 -17.33 -23.35
C SER A 24 3.84 -18.12 -23.86
N SER A 25 4.66 -18.69 -22.96
CA SER A 25 5.74 -19.62 -23.33
C SER A 25 5.23 -20.91 -23.96
N LEU A 26 4.14 -21.50 -23.46
CA LEU A 26 3.49 -22.69 -24.03
C LEU A 26 2.96 -22.42 -25.44
N VAL A 27 2.32 -21.26 -25.66
CA VAL A 27 1.82 -20.87 -26.98
C VAL A 27 2.98 -20.65 -27.95
N ALA A 28 4.03 -19.93 -27.54
CA ALA A 28 5.21 -19.70 -28.37
C ALA A 28 5.93 -21.03 -28.70
N GLY A 29 6.13 -21.90 -27.71
CA GLY A 29 6.75 -23.21 -27.89
C GLY A 29 5.89 -24.18 -28.72
N GLY A 30 4.58 -24.18 -28.52
CA GLY A 30 3.64 -24.97 -29.32
C GLY A 30 3.59 -24.51 -30.78
N ALA A 31 3.56 -23.20 -31.01
CA ALA A 31 3.68 -22.62 -32.36
C ALA A 31 5.01 -23.01 -33.01
N PHE A 32 6.12 -22.97 -32.25
CA PHE A 32 7.42 -23.44 -32.71
C PHE A 32 7.38 -24.91 -33.11
N LEU A 33 6.81 -25.80 -32.28
CA LEU A 33 6.71 -27.23 -32.57
C LEU A 33 5.79 -27.54 -33.76
N VAL A 34 4.68 -26.81 -33.95
CA VAL A 34 3.80 -27.00 -35.12
C VAL A 34 4.48 -26.51 -36.39
N PHE A 35 5.25 -25.43 -36.32
CA PHE A 35 5.99 -24.90 -37.46
C PHE A 35 7.18 -25.81 -37.84
N PHE A 36 7.94 -26.29 -36.85
CA PHE A 36 9.14 -27.12 -37.06
C PHE A 36 8.88 -28.63 -37.14
N GLY A 37 7.76 -29.11 -36.59
CA GLY A 37 7.39 -30.53 -36.58
C GLY A 37 6.68 -30.99 -37.85
N ARG A 38 6.39 -30.07 -38.80
CA ARG A 38 5.92 -30.45 -40.13
C ARG A 38 7.08 -31.04 -40.93
N PRO A 39 6.90 -32.19 -41.61
CA PRO A 39 7.98 -32.81 -42.37
C PRO A 39 8.48 -31.86 -43.46
N PHE A 40 9.73 -31.41 -43.32
CA PHE A 40 10.39 -30.58 -44.32
C PHE A 40 10.94 -31.47 -45.43
N SER A 41 10.23 -31.44 -46.57
CA SER A 41 10.56 -32.01 -47.89
C SER A 41 11.00 -33.49 -47.97
N THR A 42 10.55 -34.18 -49.01
CA THR A 42 10.82 -35.61 -49.23
C THR A 42 12.18 -35.91 -49.89
N SER A 43 13.07 -34.91 -50.04
CA SER A 43 14.32 -35.03 -50.81
C SER A 43 15.57 -34.77 -49.97
N PHE A 44 16.51 -35.74 -49.97
CA PHE A 44 17.76 -35.76 -49.20
C PHE A 44 18.71 -34.56 -49.48
N THR A 45 18.72 -34.05 -50.71
CA THR A 45 19.53 -32.89 -51.14
C THR A 45 19.02 -31.57 -50.57
N ASP A 46 17.70 -31.43 -50.40
CA ASP A 46 17.11 -30.24 -49.80
C ASP A 46 17.43 -30.19 -48.31
N THR A 47 17.40 -31.33 -47.62
CA THR A 47 17.75 -31.42 -46.19
C THR A 47 19.18 -30.94 -45.90
N LEU A 48 20.16 -31.28 -46.76
CA LEU A 48 21.54 -30.81 -46.63
C LEU A 48 21.71 -29.32 -46.91
N HIS A 49 20.92 -28.77 -47.84
CA HIS A 49 20.95 -27.33 -48.16
C HIS A 49 20.30 -26.50 -47.05
N THR A 50 19.21 -27.01 -46.46
CA THR A 50 18.55 -26.42 -45.29
C THR A 50 19.45 -26.48 -44.05
N LEU A 51 20.24 -27.55 -43.86
CA LEU A 51 21.16 -27.65 -42.73
C LEU A 51 22.29 -26.59 -42.80
N LYS A 52 22.73 -26.22 -44.01
CA LYS A 52 23.75 -25.18 -44.22
C LYS A 52 23.22 -23.75 -44.00
N HIS A 53 21.96 -23.48 -44.32
CA HIS A 53 21.30 -22.17 -44.09
C HIS A 53 20.33 -22.17 -42.92
N LEU A 54 20.45 -23.16 -42.02
CA LEU A 54 19.54 -23.36 -40.90
C LEU A 54 19.47 -22.12 -40.01
N LYS A 55 20.60 -21.44 -39.80
CA LYS A 55 20.68 -20.18 -39.04
C LYS A 55 19.90 -19.04 -39.70
N GLU A 56 20.03 -18.88 -41.01
CA GLU A 56 19.34 -17.82 -41.78
C GLU A 56 17.84 -18.05 -41.81
N PHE A 57 17.40 -19.31 -41.80
CA PHE A 57 15.99 -19.68 -41.70
C PHE A 57 15.44 -19.56 -40.26
N LEU A 58 16.17 -20.04 -39.25
CA LEU A 58 15.75 -19.99 -37.84
C LEU A 58 15.68 -18.57 -37.29
N PHE A 59 16.62 -17.71 -37.65
CA PHE A 59 16.75 -16.38 -37.07
C PHE A 59 15.47 -15.54 -37.14
N PRO A 60 14.81 -15.35 -38.30
CA PRO A 60 13.58 -14.56 -38.39
C PRO A 60 12.42 -15.21 -37.62
N ILE A 61 12.32 -16.55 -37.62
CA ILE A 61 11.23 -17.28 -36.96
C ILE A 61 11.36 -17.17 -35.44
N VAL A 62 12.56 -17.41 -34.90
CA VAL A 62 12.84 -17.30 -33.46
C VAL A 62 12.70 -15.85 -33.01
N THR A 63 13.19 -14.89 -33.81
CA THR A 63 13.04 -13.46 -33.51
C THR A 63 11.58 -13.06 -33.46
N PHE A 64 10.77 -13.50 -34.43
CA PHE A 64 9.33 -13.23 -34.44
C PHE A 64 8.63 -13.86 -33.23
N ALA A 65 8.93 -15.12 -32.88
CA ALA A 65 8.35 -15.78 -31.72
C ALA A 65 8.72 -15.08 -30.40
N LEU A 66 9.98 -14.65 -30.25
CA LEU A 66 10.44 -13.89 -29.10
C LEU A 66 9.76 -12.52 -29.00
N LEU A 67 9.59 -11.82 -30.13
CA LEU A 67 8.91 -10.52 -30.16
C LEU A 67 7.45 -10.66 -29.73
N VAL A 68 6.72 -11.67 -30.23
CA VAL A 68 5.34 -11.94 -29.83
C VAL A 68 5.27 -12.28 -28.33
N PHE A 69 6.17 -13.13 -27.84
CA PHE A 69 6.25 -13.49 -26.43
C PHE A 69 6.51 -12.26 -25.54
N LEU A 70 7.48 -11.42 -25.90
CA LEU A 70 7.81 -10.20 -25.18
C LEU A 70 6.64 -9.22 -25.17
N LEU A 71 5.99 -9.02 -26.32
CA LEU A 71 4.85 -8.11 -26.44
C LEU A 71 3.69 -8.54 -25.54
N VAL A 72 3.29 -9.81 -25.62
CA VAL A 72 2.17 -10.36 -24.84
C VAL A 72 2.48 -10.34 -23.35
N SER A 73 3.68 -10.78 -22.96
CA SER A 73 4.09 -10.84 -21.56
C SER A 73 4.25 -9.44 -20.96
N SER A 74 4.84 -8.50 -21.70
CA SER A 74 4.95 -7.10 -21.28
C SER A 74 3.60 -6.45 -21.10
N LEU A 75 2.66 -6.66 -22.04
CA LEU A 75 1.30 -6.12 -21.94
C LEU A 75 0.58 -6.68 -20.71
N LEU A 76 0.69 -7.99 -20.45
CA LEU A 76 0.10 -8.62 -19.27
C LEU A 76 0.67 -8.00 -17.98
N ILE A 77 2.00 -7.91 -17.87
CA ILE A 77 2.69 -7.33 -16.71
C ILE A 77 2.28 -5.87 -16.51
N PHE A 78 2.20 -5.09 -17.59
CA PHE A 78 1.79 -3.69 -17.56
C PHE A 78 0.38 -3.52 -16.99
N LEU A 79 -0.59 -4.31 -17.47
CA LEU A 79 -1.97 -4.26 -17.00
C LEU A 79 -2.09 -4.61 -15.51
N VAL A 80 -1.41 -5.67 -15.07
CA VAL A 80 -1.36 -6.07 -13.67
C VAL A 80 -0.69 -5.00 -12.80
N SER A 81 0.37 -4.37 -13.30
CA SER A 81 1.10 -3.32 -12.59
C SER A 81 0.23 -2.09 -12.40
N ILE A 82 -0.48 -1.64 -13.43
CA ILE A 82 -1.44 -0.53 -13.32
C ILE A 82 -2.48 -0.83 -12.25
N PHE A 83 -3.10 -2.01 -12.30
CA PHE A 83 -4.14 -2.37 -11.33
C PHE A 83 -3.58 -2.39 -9.90
N SER A 84 -2.37 -2.91 -9.71
CA SER A 84 -1.68 -2.94 -8.41
C SER A 84 -1.34 -1.55 -7.91
N LEU A 85 -0.87 -0.65 -8.79
CA LEU A 85 -0.51 0.72 -8.44
C LEU A 85 -1.72 1.53 -7.94
N HIS A 86 -2.90 1.34 -8.56
CA HIS A 86 -4.13 2.02 -8.12
C HIS A 86 -4.56 1.64 -6.70
N ARG A 87 -4.24 0.41 -6.25
CA ARG A 87 -4.55 -0.05 -4.87
C ARG A 87 -3.62 0.55 -3.81
N ILE A 88 -2.57 1.25 -4.22
CA ILE A 88 -1.60 1.92 -3.34
C ILE A 88 -1.76 3.44 -3.44
N ALA A 89 -1.76 3.99 -4.66
CA ALA A 89 -1.73 5.43 -4.89
C ALA A 89 -2.92 6.18 -4.26
N GLY A 90 -4.15 5.68 -4.42
CA GLY A 90 -5.34 6.30 -3.83
C GLY A 90 -5.30 6.33 -2.30
N PRO A 91 -5.04 5.18 -1.64
CA PRO A 91 -4.84 5.13 -0.19
C PRO A 91 -3.73 6.04 0.35
N THR A 92 -2.61 6.15 -0.36
CA THR A 92 -1.49 7.04 0.04
C THR A 92 -1.92 8.50 0.07
N VAL A 93 -2.59 8.99 -0.98
CA VAL A 93 -3.08 10.38 -1.03
C VAL A 93 -4.08 10.65 0.09
N ARG A 94 -4.90 9.66 0.47
CA ARG A 94 -5.82 9.84 1.59
C ARG A 94 -5.09 9.90 2.93
N ILE A 95 -4.07 9.06 3.12
CA ILE A 95 -3.22 9.10 4.32
C ILE A 95 -2.54 10.47 4.44
N GLU A 96 -2.00 11.00 3.35
CA GLU A 96 -1.38 12.32 3.31
C GLU A 96 -2.34 13.41 3.78
N ARG A 97 -3.57 13.45 3.26
CA ARG A 97 -4.59 14.43 3.69
C ARG A 97 -4.93 14.33 5.18
N VAL A 98 -5.01 13.11 5.71
CA VAL A 98 -5.24 12.90 7.14
C VAL A 98 -4.07 13.46 7.93
N ILE A 99 -2.84 13.17 7.54
CA ILE A 99 -1.64 13.68 8.22
C ILE A 99 -1.60 15.20 8.17
N GLU A 100 -1.87 15.82 7.02
CA GLU A 100 -2.00 17.28 6.90
C GLU A 100 -3.10 17.86 7.81
N GLY A 101 -4.21 17.12 8.01
CA GLY A 101 -5.25 17.46 8.98
C GLY A 101 -4.72 17.43 10.41
N MET A 102 -4.02 16.36 10.77
CA MET A 102 -3.39 16.18 12.08
C MET A 102 -2.33 17.26 12.36
N GLU A 103 -1.55 17.68 11.37
CA GLU A 103 -0.60 18.80 11.47
C GLU A 103 -1.28 20.12 11.81
N ARG A 104 -2.51 20.33 11.31
CA ARG A 104 -3.36 21.48 11.66
C ARG A 104 -4.10 21.30 12.98
N GLY A 105 -3.85 20.19 13.68
CA GLY A 105 -4.50 19.82 14.93
C GLY A 105 -5.91 19.24 14.76
N ASP A 106 -6.36 18.96 13.54
CA ASP A 106 -7.65 18.29 13.32
C ASP A 106 -7.49 16.77 13.49
N PHE A 107 -7.98 16.28 14.62
CA PHE A 107 -7.97 14.86 14.96
C PHE A 107 -9.38 14.22 14.92
N GLN A 108 -10.39 14.91 14.37
CA GLN A 108 -11.75 14.37 14.29
C GLN A 108 -11.97 13.48 13.05
N GLU A 109 -11.13 13.63 12.04
CA GLU A 109 -11.28 12.87 10.79
C GLU A 109 -10.89 11.39 10.98
N SER A 110 -11.73 10.46 10.49
CA SER A 110 -11.42 9.03 10.54
C SER A 110 -10.45 8.57 9.45
N VAL A 111 -9.42 7.86 9.86
CA VAL A 111 -8.34 7.29 9.06
C VAL A 111 -8.70 5.87 8.57
N SER A 112 -9.85 5.72 7.92
CA SER A 112 -10.40 4.39 7.60
C SER A 112 -10.39 4.03 6.10
N LEU A 113 -9.40 3.27 5.62
CA LEU A 113 -9.31 2.86 4.20
C LEU A 113 -10.33 1.80 3.73
N ARG A 114 -10.60 1.75 2.41
CA ARG A 114 -11.60 0.86 1.80
C ARG A 114 -11.23 -0.61 1.98
N LYS A 115 -12.24 -1.49 1.90
CA LYS A 115 -12.01 -2.95 1.92
C LYS A 115 -11.22 -3.33 0.67
N GLY A 116 -9.95 -3.70 0.86
CA GLY A 116 -9.06 -4.16 -0.21
C GLY A 116 -7.80 -3.33 -0.37
N ASP A 117 -7.73 -2.14 0.22
CA ASP A 117 -6.52 -1.31 0.15
C ASP A 117 -5.37 -1.97 0.94
N GLU A 118 -4.17 -1.97 0.36
CA GLU A 118 -2.99 -2.64 0.95
C GLU A 118 -2.49 -1.92 2.22
N LEU A 119 -2.64 -0.59 2.28
CA LEU A 119 -2.21 0.25 3.41
C LEU A 119 -3.14 0.21 4.63
N ARG A 120 -4.07 -0.76 4.70
CA ARG A 120 -5.02 -0.89 5.82
C ARG A 120 -4.37 -1.10 7.17
N GLY A 121 -3.25 -1.82 7.22
CA GLY A 121 -2.48 -2.01 8.45
C GLY A 121 -1.99 -0.66 8.99
N PHE A 122 -1.34 0.11 8.12
CA PHE A 122 -0.87 1.46 8.42
C PHE A 122 -2.02 2.39 8.84
N ALA A 123 -3.12 2.41 8.09
CA ALA A 123 -4.27 3.26 8.41
C ALA A 123 -4.89 2.94 9.78
N ARG A 124 -4.88 1.68 10.23
CA ARG A 124 -5.34 1.33 11.59
C ARG A 124 -4.42 1.88 12.67
N THR A 125 -3.10 1.74 12.49
CA THR A 125 -2.14 2.30 13.43
C THR A 125 -2.26 3.83 13.48
N LEU A 126 -2.41 4.47 12.32
CA LEU A 126 -2.62 5.92 12.24
C LEU A 126 -3.95 6.34 12.89
N GLU A 127 -5.03 5.57 12.73
CA GLU A 127 -6.30 5.79 13.44
C GLU A 127 -6.13 5.72 14.97
N GLU A 128 -5.32 4.78 15.47
CA GLU A 128 -5.04 4.65 16.91
C GLU A 128 -4.29 5.88 17.46
N VAL A 129 -3.28 6.35 16.71
CA VAL A 129 -2.53 7.57 17.04
C VAL A 129 -3.46 8.78 17.01
N ASN A 130 -4.25 8.94 15.94
CA ASN A 130 -5.19 10.04 15.78
C ASN A 130 -6.22 10.08 16.93
N ARG A 131 -6.78 8.92 17.28
CA ARG A 131 -7.73 8.80 18.39
C ARG A 131 -7.08 9.08 19.75
N LYS A 132 -5.80 8.74 19.93
CA LYS A 132 -5.05 9.08 21.16
C LYS A 132 -4.85 10.60 21.25
N ALA A 133 -4.32 11.22 20.20
CA ALA A 133 -4.12 12.66 20.12
C ALA A 133 -5.43 13.45 20.34
N HIS A 134 -6.54 12.99 19.75
CA HIS A 134 -7.85 13.59 19.99
C HIS A 134 -8.27 13.55 21.47
N ARG A 135 -8.10 12.40 22.14
CA ARG A 135 -8.43 12.26 23.57
C ARG A 135 -7.54 13.13 24.44
N ASP A 136 -6.24 13.17 24.16
CA ASP A 136 -5.29 13.95 24.96
C ASP A 136 -5.58 15.46 24.81
N ARG A 137 -5.93 15.91 23.60
CA ARG A 137 -6.39 17.29 23.35
C ARG A 137 -7.67 17.63 24.12
N LEU A 138 -8.65 16.73 24.18
CA LEU A 138 -9.89 16.94 24.94
C LEU A 138 -9.60 17.06 26.44
N LYS A 139 -8.77 16.16 27.00
CA LYS A 139 -8.37 16.22 28.41
C LYS A 139 -7.66 17.53 28.77
N LEU A 140 -6.72 17.97 27.93
CA LEU A 140 -6.02 19.24 28.13
C LEU A 140 -6.99 20.43 28.11
N ARG A 141 -7.96 20.42 27.19
CA ARG A 141 -8.98 21.47 27.12
C ARG A 141 -9.87 21.49 28.37
N GLU A 142 -10.37 20.34 28.80
CA GLU A 142 -11.20 20.23 30.02
C GLU A 142 -10.43 20.67 31.27
N ALA A 143 -9.16 20.28 31.38
CA ALA A 143 -8.28 20.71 32.47
C ALA A 143 -8.04 22.23 32.44
N GLY A 144 -7.83 22.82 31.26
CA GLY A 144 -7.74 24.27 31.09
C GLY A 144 -9.02 25.02 31.48
N GLU A 145 -10.20 24.49 31.12
CA GLU A 145 -11.50 25.05 31.52
C GLU A 145 -11.76 24.90 33.04
N ARG A 146 -11.26 23.83 33.67
CA ARG A 146 -11.28 23.70 35.14
C ARG A 146 -10.34 24.72 35.80
N LEU A 147 -9.13 24.88 35.28
CA LEU A 147 -8.14 25.83 35.79
C LEU A 147 -8.68 27.27 35.74
N MET A 148 -9.25 27.69 34.60
CA MET A 148 -9.84 29.03 34.47
C MET A 148 -10.96 29.28 35.48
N ARG A 149 -11.85 28.30 35.68
CA ARG A 149 -12.94 28.41 36.67
C ARG A 149 -12.43 28.57 38.10
N GLU A 150 -11.45 27.77 38.51
CA GLU A 150 -10.87 27.86 39.86
C GLU A 150 -10.06 29.16 40.05
N MET A 151 -9.40 29.65 38.99
CA MET A 151 -8.74 30.96 39.03
C MET A 151 -9.73 32.11 39.23
N ASP A 152 -10.91 32.05 38.59
CA ASP A 152 -11.96 33.05 38.75
C ASP A 152 -12.54 33.02 40.19
N LEU A 153 -12.77 31.83 40.75
CA LEU A 153 -13.23 31.67 42.14
C LEU A 153 -12.23 32.22 43.17
N LEU A 154 -10.93 31.95 43.01
CA LEU A 154 -9.89 32.52 43.88
C LEU A 154 -9.75 34.03 43.74
N ARG A 155 -10.04 34.57 42.55
CA ARG A 155 -10.04 36.02 42.34
C ARG A 155 -11.20 36.68 43.09
N GLU A 156 -12.34 36.02 43.19
CA GLU A 156 -13.50 36.48 43.96
C GLU A 156 -13.32 36.28 45.48
N SER A 157 -12.61 35.23 45.91
CA SER A 157 -12.31 34.93 47.31
C SER A 157 -10.84 34.51 47.54
N PRO A 158 -9.91 35.47 47.72
CA PRO A 158 -8.46 35.21 47.78
C PRO A 158 -7.98 34.38 48.98
N GLY A 159 -8.83 34.23 50.00
CA GLY A 159 -8.55 33.50 51.23
C GLY A 159 -9.11 32.07 51.28
N ASP A 160 -9.67 31.58 50.17
CA ASP A 160 -10.21 30.22 50.12
C ASP A 160 -9.09 29.18 49.92
N GLU A 161 -8.71 28.53 51.02
CA GLU A 161 -7.69 27.48 51.05
C GLU A 161 -8.13 26.25 50.22
N GLU A 162 -9.43 25.98 50.14
CA GLU A 162 -9.98 24.85 49.36
C GLU A 162 -9.77 25.06 47.85
N SER A 163 -10.07 26.25 47.34
CA SER A 163 -9.83 26.58 45.94
C SER A 163 -8.33 26.58 45.59
N ARG A 164 -7.44 26.96 46.53
CA ARG A 164 -5.98 26.86 46.33
C ARG A 164 -5.52 25.40 46.20
N GLU A 165 -6.04 24.51 47.05
CA GLU A 165 -5.71 23.10 47.02
C GLU A 165 -6.19 22.44 45.72
N LYS A 166 -7.42 22.74 45.28
CA LYS A 166 -7.95 22.28 43.98
C LYS A 166 -7.10 22.73 42.80
N LEU A 167 -6.63 23.98 42.83
CA LEU A 167 -5.82 24.55 41.75
C LEU A 167 -4.45 23.87 41.65
N MET A 168 -3.81 23.60 42.79
CA MET A 168 -2.56 22.81 42.85
C MET A 168 -2.77 21.38 42.35
N GLY A 169 -3.91 20.76 42.64
CA GLY A 169 -4.29 19.44 42.10
C GLY A 169 -4.41 19.45 40.57
N ILE A 170 -5.09 20.44 40.00
CA ILE A 170 -5.25 20.59 38.55
C ILE A 170 -3.90 20.84 37.85
N LEU A 171 -3.03 21.67 38.45
CA LEU A 171 -1.68 21.91 37.92
C LEU A 171 -0.85 20.63 37.87
N ARG A 172 -0.95 19.79 38.89
CA ARG A 172 -0.26 18.49 38.91
C ARG A 172 -0.83 17.51 37.88
N GLU A 173 -2.15 17.44 37.71
CA GLU A 173 -2.77 16.64 36.63
C GLU A 173 -2.30 17.10 35.24
N LEU A 174 -2.17 18.41 35.03
CA LEU A 174 -1.64 18.98 33.78
C LEU A 174 -0.16 18.66 33.57
N GLU A 175 0.64 18.73 34.62
CA GLU A 175 2.07 18.39 34.56
C GLU A 175 2.28 16.90 34.28
N GLU A 176 1.46 16.01 34.85
CA GLU A 176 1.45 14.58 34.54
C GLU A 176 0.99 14.31 33.09
N ALA A 177 -0.03 15.02 32.61
CA ALA A 177 -0.52 14.90 31.24
C ALA A 177 0.47 15.43 30.18
N ALA A 178 1.26 16.47 30.52
CA ALA A 178 2.28 17.04 29.65
C ALA A 178 3.65 16.32 29.77
N GLY A 179 3.94 15.70 30.93
CA GLY A 179 5.20 15.04 31.25
C GLY A 179 5.30 13.58 30.81
N ALA A 180 4.20 12.94 30.42
CA ALA A 180 4.18 11.54 29.94
C ALA A 180 4.86 11.31 28.57
N GLU A 181 5.53 12.32 28.01
CA GLU A 181 6.30 12.25 26.76
C GLU A 181 7.83 12.17 26.94
N ARG A 182 8.34 11.91 28.15
CA ARG A 182 9.77 11.62 28.37
C ARG A 182 10.05 10.15 28.67
#